data_AF-A0A497Y3A7-F1
#
_entry.id   AF-A0A497Y3A7-F1
#
_cell.length_a   1.000
_cell.length_b   1.000
_cell.length_c   1.000
_cell.angle_alpha   90.00
_cell.angle_beta   90.00
_cell.angle_gamma   90.00
#
_symmetry.space_group_name_H-M   'P 1'
#
loop_
_entity.id
_entity.type
_entity.pdbx_description
1 polymer ?
#
loop_
_entity_poly.entity_id
_entity_poly.type
_entity_poly.pdbx_seq_one_letter_code
_entity_poly.pdbx_strand_id
1 'polypeptide(L)'
;MRYGNAVTYQLNWYLTTIHWFITILGIYYICFMETPTKSNKVHIGRKISRIREIRGIKQDFLAIELGVSQQTISKIEQSEEVEVATLEKIAKVLGLSVDAIKNFSEEAVFNIIGNTYHDNSASLNYQCSFNPLDKIVELYDEKVALLERLLQSEHEKVELLKKGNQ
;
A
#
# COMPACT_ATOMS: atom_id res chain seq x y z
N MET A 1 -50.53 15.74 61.75
CA MET A 1 -49.86 15.97 60.45
C MET A 1 -48.42 15.45 60.54
N ARG A 2 -48.14 14.17 60.23
CA ARG A 2 -46.78 13.61 60.41
C ARG A 2 -46.29 12.68 59.29
N TYR A 3 -46.96 12.66 58.14
CA TYR A 3 -46.61 11.82 56.99
C TYR A 3 -46.21 12.60 55.71
N GLY A 4 -46.38 13.93 55.67
CA GLY A 4 -46.12 14.72 54.46
C GLY A 4 -44.65 14.78 54.04
N ASN A 5 -43.72 14.81 55.00
CA ASN A 5 -42.31 15.04 54.70
C ASN A 5 -41.58 13.77 54.22
N ALA A 6 -41.98 12.58 54.66
CA ALA A 6 -41.30 11.33 54.29
C ALA A 6 -41.45 11.03 52.78
N VAL A 7 -42.66 11.27 52.24
CA VAL A 7 -42.96 11.08 50.82
C VAL A 7 -42.20 12.09 49.95
N THR A 8 -42.05 13.34 50.40
CA THR A 8 -41.29 14.37 49.67
C THR A 8 -39.79 14.09 49.64
N TYR A 9 -39.21 13.57 50.74
CA TYR A 9 -37.79 13.17 50.75
C TYR A 9 -37.54 11.98 49.83
N GLN A 10 -38.46 11.01 49.82
CA GLN A 10 -38.35 9.83 48.97
C GLN A 10 -38.48 10.20 47.48
N LEU A 11 -39.45 11.04 47.10
CA LEU A 11 -39.54 11.55 45.72
C LEU A 11 -38.30 12.33 45.29
N ASN A 12 -37.77 13.20 46.16
CA ASN A 12 -36.57 13.99 45.85
C ASN A 12 -35.34 13.09 45.67
N TRP A 13 -35.24 12.00 46.45
CA TRP A 13 -34.18 11.00 46.29
C TRP A 13 -34.28 10.26 44.95
N TYR A 14 -35.48 9.88 44.51
CA TYR A 14 -35.67 9.28 43.18
C TYR A 14 -35.38 10.27 42.03
N LEU A 15 -35.80 11.53 42.16
CA LEU A 15 -35.54 12.56 41.15
C LEU A 15 -34.05 12.86 40.98
N THR A 16 -33.32 12.97 42.09
CA THR A 16 -31.87 13.21 42.06
C THR A 16 -31.11 12.01 41.49
N THR A 17 -31.46 10.78 41.87
CA THR A 17 -30.83 9.58 41.32
C THR A 17 -31.10 9.43 39.82
N ILE A 18 -32.33 9.65 39.35
CA ILE A 18 -32.65 9.64 37.91
C ILE A 18 -31.85 10.71 37.14
N HIS A 19 -31.71 11.91 37.69
CA HIS A 19 -30.91 12.97 37.08
C HIS A 19 -29.42 12.57 36.97
N TRP A 20 -28.85 11.94 37.99
CA TRP A 20 -27.50 11.38 37.94
C TRP A 20 -27.35 10.25 36.91
N PHE A 21 -28.35 9.38 36.77
CA PHE A 21 -28.34 8.35 35.72
C PHE A 21 -28.40 8.94 34.31
N ILE A 22 -29.25 9.95 34.07
CA ILE A 22 -29.36 10.61 32.75
C ILE A 22 -28.07 11.34 32.39
N THR A 23 -27.46 12.04 33.35
CA THR A 23 -26.18 12.75 33.11
C THR A 23 -25.03 11.79 32.85
N ILE A 24 -24.92 10.69 33.61
CA ILE A 24 -23.89 9.66 33.39
C ILE A 24 -24.09 8.95 32.05
N LEU A 25 -25.33 8.56 31.71
CA LEU A 25 -25.65 7.97 30.40
C LEU A 25 -25.37 8.94 29.25
N GLY A 26 -25.68 10.23 29.43
CA GLY A 26 -25.37 11.27 28.45
C GLY A 26 -23.88 11.41 28.21
N ILE A 27 -23.05 11.44 29.26
CA ILE A 27 -21.59 11.48 29.15
C ILE A 27 -21.06 10.21 28.48
N TYR A 28 -21.57 9.03 28.85
CA TYR A 28 -21.13 7.77 28.26
C TYR A 28 -21.51 7.67 26.78
N TYR A 29 -22.68 8.17 26.40
CA TYR A 29 -23.14 8.21 25.01
C TYR A 29 -22.34 9.23 24.17
N ILE A 30 -22.04 10.41 24.72
CA ILE A 30 -21.16 11.41 24.06
C ILE A 30 -19.77 10.81 23.85
N CYS A 31 -19.18 10.19 24.87
CA CYS A 31 -17.87 9.56 24.79
C CYS A 31 -17.84 8.36 23.83
N PHE A 32 -18.95 7.64 23.66
CA PHE A 32 -19.09 6.54 22.71
C PHE A 32 -19.25 7.01 21.25
N MET A 33 -19.74 8.23 21.03
CA MET A 33 -20.00 8.80 19.69
C MET A 33 -18.84 9.62 19.11
N GLU A 34 -17.76 9.88 19.86
CA GLU A 34 -16.52 10.45 19.33
C GLU A 34 -15.73 9.39 18.54
N THR A 35 -16.21 9.06 17.35
CA THR A 35 -15.34 8.41 16.36
C THR A 35 -14.31 9.44 15.88
N PRO A 36 -13.01 9.12 15.82
CA PRO A 36 -12.02 10.04 15.27
C PRO A 36 -12.38 10.27 13.80
N THR A 37 -12.93 11.45 13.50
CA THR A 37 -13.23 11.85 12.13
C THR A 37 -11.91 11.78 11.38
N LYS A 38 -11.84 10.86 10.40
CA LYS A 38 -10.67 10.70 9.53
C LYS A 38 -10.47 12.02 8.81
N SER A 39 -9.58 12.85 9.36
CA SER A 39 -9.15 14.11 8.76
C SER A 39 -8.77 13.83 7.31
N ASN A 40 -9.60 14.29 6.38
CA ASN A 40 -9.34 14.26 4.94
C ASN A 40 -8.27 15.28 4.53
N LYS A 41 -7.38 15.65 5.46
CA LYS A 41 -6.22 16.46 5.11
C LYS A 41 -5.23 15.60 4.34
N VAL A 42 -4.72 16.19 3.27
CA VAL A 42 -3.83 15.54 2.31
C VAL A 42 -2.51 15.22 3.00
N HIS A 43 -2.35 13.97 3.40
CA HIS A 43 -1.17 13.52 4.12
C HIS A 43 -0.06 13.15 3.12
N ILE A 44 0.85 14.09 2.86
CA ILE A 44 1.88 13.96 1.81
C ILE A 44 2.79 12.75 2.10
N GLY A 45 3.17 12.52 3.36
CA GLY A 45 3.99 11.37 3.75
C GLY A 45 3.39 10.02 3.34
N ARG A 46 2.06 9.85 3.44
CA ARG A 46 1.37 8.60 3.04
C ARG A 46 1.47 8.37 1.53
N LYS A 47 1.34 9.44 0.74
CA LYS A 47 1.52 9.38 -0.72
C LYS A 47 2.94 8.94 -1.08
N ILE A 48 3.95 9.48 -0.39
CA ILE A 48 5.36 9.08 -0.58
C ILE A 48 5.54 7.59 -0.27
N SER A 49 5.03 7.10 0.87
CA SER A 49 5.10 5.67 1.23
C SER A 49 4.47 4.79 0.16
N ARG A 50 3.29 5.18 -0.32
CA ARG A 50 2.57 4.39 -1.33
C ARG A 50 3.30 4.34 -2.66
N ILE A 51 3.79 5.49 -3.13
CA ILE A 51 4.60 5.57 -4.35
C ILE A 51 5.85 4.70 -4.21
N ARG A 52 6.52 4.76 -3.06
CA ARG A 52 7.71 3.95 -2.77
C ARG A 52 7.40 2.45 -2.83
N GLU A 53 6.29 2.01 -2.24
CA GLU A 53 5.84 0.61 -2.28
C GLU A 53 5.53 0.15 -3.70
N ILE A 54 4.85 0.98 -4.51
CA ILE A 54 4.56 0.67 -5.92
C ILE A 54 5.86 0.52 -6.73
N ARG A 55 6.89 1.30 -6.40
CA ARG A 55 8.23 1.20 -7.01
C ARG A 55 9.07 0.03 -6.48
N GLY A 56 8.63 -0.66 -5.43
CA GLY A 56 9.39 -1.77 -4.83
C GLY A 56 10.65 -1.35 -4.08
N ILE A 57 10.74 -0.07 -3.67
CA ILE A 57 11.94 0.50 -3.03
C ILE A 57 11.82 0.39 -1.50
N LYS A 58 12.90 -0.02 -0.81
CA LYS A 58 12.95 -0.04 0.66
C LYS A 58 13.23 1.36 1.22
N GLN A 59 12.76 1.65 2.44
CA GLN A 59 13.06 2.92 3.12
C GLN A 59 14.58 3.15 3.26
N ASP A 60 15.36 2.08 3.48
CA ASP A 60 16.82 2.15 3.56
C ASP A 60 17.46 2.73 2.30
N PHE A 61 16.97 2.35 1.12
CA PHE A 61 17.48 2.87 -0.14
C PHE A 61 17.23 4.38 -0.27
N LEU A 62 16.02 4.82 0.08
CA LEU A 62 15.67 6.24 0.07
C LEU A 62 16.55 7.02 1.08
N ALA A 63 16.83 6.42 2.24
CA ALA A 63 17.65 7.00 3.29
C ALA A 63 19.11 7.20 2.82
N ILE A 64 19.69 6.19 2.16
CA ILE A 64 21.03 6.24 1.58
C ILE A 64 21.13 7.37 0.56
N GLU A 65 20.18 7.46 -0.37
CA GLU A 65 20.20 8.45 -1.44
C GLU A 65 20.00 9.89 -0.92
N LEU A 66 19.22 10.05 0.15
CA LEU A 66 18.99 11.34 0.80
C LEU A 66 20.09 11.71 1.82
N GLY A 67 21.00 10.79 2.14
CA GLY A 67 22.04 10.97 3.15
C GLY A 67 21.47 11.11 4.57
N VAL A 68 20.33 10.49 4.85
CA VAL A 68 19.65 10.54 6.17
C VAL A 68 19.49 9.15 6.76
N SER A 69 19.07 9.07 8.02
CA SER A 69 18.76 7.78 8.64
C SER A 69 17.42 7.21 8.14
N GLN A 70 17.26 5.88 8.15
CA GLN A 70 15.97 5.24 7.84
C GLN A 70 14.85 5.72 8.76
N GLN A 71 15.16 6.01 10.03
CA GLN A 71 14.21 6.57 11.00
C GLN A 71 13.69 7.94 10.55
N THR A 72 14.56 8.75 9.93
CA THR A 72 14.16 10.04 9.34
C THR A 72 13.17 9.83 8.20
N ILE A 73 13.40 8.86 7.32
CA ILE A 73 12.46 8.52 6.23
C ILE A 73 11.12 8.04 6.78
N SER A 74 11.14 7.16 7.79
CA SER A 74 9.91 6.70 8.44
C SER A 74 9.12 7.86 9.06
N LYS A 75 9.79 8.83 9.67
CA LYS A 75 9.14 10.06 10.19
C LYS A 75 8.57 10.92 9.08
N ILE A 76 9.27 11.08 7.96
CA ILE A 76 8.78 11.83 6.78
C ILE A 76 7.52 11.15 6.21
N GLU A 77 7.49 9.83 6.09
CA GLU A 77 6.31 9.10 5.60
C GLU A 77 5.11 9.20 6.56
N GLN A 78 5.37 9.36 7.87
CA GLN A 78 4.35 9.60 8.89
C GLN A 78 3.95 11.07 9.05
N SER A 79 4.64 11.99 8.37
CA SER A 79 4.35 13.43 8.45
C SER A 79 3.25 13.84 7.47
N GLU A 80 2.36 14.71 7.94
CA GLU A 80 1.27 15.26 7.13
C GLU A 80 1.80 16.24 6.07
N GLU A 81 2.77 17.06 6.47
CA GLU A 81 3.46 18.02 5.61
C GLU A 81 4.96 17.70 5.55
N VAL A 82 5.54 17.85 4.36
CA VAL A 82 6.97 17.65 4.11
C VAL A 82 7.54 18.94 3.54
N GLU A 83 8.70 19.34 4.04
CA GLU A 83 9.42 20.51 3.53
C GLU A 83 9.69 20.38 2.03
N VAL A 84 9.48 21.45 1.26
CA VAL A 84 9.60 21.46 -0.20
C VAL A 84 10.96 20.97 -0.66
N ALA A 85 12.05 21.42 -0.03
CA ALA A 85 13.41 20.99 -0.36
C ALA A 85 13.63 19.49 -0.16
N THR A 86 13.01 18.89 0.86
CA THR A 86 13.08 17.44 1.10
C THR A 86 12.21 16.68 0.10
N LEU A 87 11.02 17.21 -0.20
CA LEU A 87 10.10 16.65 -1.19
C LEU A 87 10.70 16.64 -2.60
N GLU A 88 11.41 17.69 -3.00
CA GLU A 88 12.12 17.76 -4.28
C GLU A 88 13.20 16.69 -4.42
N LYS A 89 13.98 16.46 -3.35
CA LYS A 89 14.98 15.40 -3.35
C LYS A 89 14.32 14.03 -3.48
N ILE A 90 13.27 13.77 -2.69
CA ILE A 90 12.50 12.53 -2.77
C ILE A 90 11.93 12.33 -4.19
N ALA A 91 11.36 13.39 -4.78
CA ALA A 91 10.83 13.35 -6.14
C ALA A 91 11.90 12.99 -7.18
N LYS A 92 13.10 13.55 -7.04
CA LYS A 92 14.25 13.22 -7.89
C LYS A 92 14.65 11.75 -7.79
N VAL A 93 14.73 11.21 -6.57
CA VAL A 93 15.05 9.79 -6.34
C VAL A 93 14.00 8.86 -6.93
N LEU A 94 12.72 9.23 -6.81
CA LEU A 94 11.59 8.46 -7.33
C LEU A 94 11.35 8.68 -8.84
N GLY A 95 12.07 9.61 -9.47
CA GLY A 95 11.90 9.98 -10.88
C GLY A 95 10.53 10.60 -11.18
N LEU A 96 9.99 11.40 -10.25
CA LEU A 96 8.69 12.06 -10.35
C LEU A 96 8.85 13.58 -10.19
N SER A 97 7.84 14.35 -10.64
CA SER A 97 7.74 15.76 -10.26
C SER A 97 7.12 15.90 -8.87
N VAL A 98 7.40 17.02 -8.20
CA VAL A 98 6.80 17.36 -6.90
C VAL A 98 5.27 17.39 -7.01
N ASP A 99 4.75 17.92 -8.12
CA ASP A 99 3.30 17.99 -8.36
C ASP A 99 2.68 16.61 -8.56
N ALA A 100 3.40 15.67 -9.18
CA ALA A 100 2.93 14.30 -9.31
C ALA A 100 2.75 13.63 -7.93
N ILE A 101 3.66 13.88 -6.98
CA ILE A 101 3.54 13.36 -5.60
C ILE A 101 2.36 14.04 -4.88
N LYS A 102 2.20 15.36 -5.02
CA LYS A 102 1.09 16.10 -4.40
C LYS A 102 -0.28 15.66 -4.93
N ASN A 103 -0.40 15.43 -6.23
CA ASN A 103 -1.63 15.03 -6.90
C ASN A 103 -1.84 13.52 -6.95
N PHE A 104 -0.94 12.72 -6.37
CA PHE A 104 -1.06 11.27 -6.32
C PHE A 104 -2.35 10.86 -5.60
N SER A 105 -3.11 9.96 -6.24
CA SER A 105 -4.30 9.29 -5.72
C SER A 105 -4.13 7.79 -5.94
N GLU A 106 -4.42 7.02 -4.90
CA GLU A 106 -4.34 5.56 -4.96
C GLU A 106 -5.37 5.00 -5.93
N GLU A 107 -6.57 5.57 -5.95
CA GLU A 107 -7.66 5.17 -6.82
C GLU A 107 -7.27 5.33 -8.30
N ALA A 108 -6.57 6.41 -8.65
CA ALA A 108 -6.09 6.63 -10.01
C ALA A 108 -5.12 5.53 -10.47
N VAL A 109 -4.21 5.09 -9.59
CA VAL A 109 -3.27 4.00 -9.89
C VAL A 109 -4.00 2.67 -10.03
N PHE A 110 -4.90 2.34 -9.11
CA PHE A 110 -5.67 1.09 -9.18
C PHE A 110 -6.60 1.04 -10.38
N ASN A 111 -7.18 2.17 -10.79
CA ASN A 111 -8.01 2.22 -12.00
C ASN A 111 -7.17 2.00 -13.27
N ILE A 112 -5.97 2.57 -13.36
CA ILE A 112 -5.07 2.32 -14.49
C ILE A 112 -4.64 0.85 -14.52
N ILE A 113 -4.22 0.30 -13.38
CA ILE A 113 -3.82 -1.11 -13.26
C ILE A 113 -5.00 -2.06 -13.57
N GLY A 114 -6.18 -1.80 -13.01
CA GLY A 114 -7.39 -2.60 -13.21
C GLY A 114 -7.88 -2.59 -14.66
N ASN A 115 -7.84 -1.42 -15.33
CA ASN A 115 -8.16 -1.30 -16.75
C ASN A 115 -7.10 -1.95 -17.65
N THR A 116 -5.82 -1.92 -17.25
CA THR A 116 -4.73 -2.59 -17.98
C THR A 116 -4.85 -4.12 -17.95
N TYR A 117 -5.42 -4.69 -16.88
CA TYR A 117 -5.64 -6.13 -16.78
C TYR A 117 -6.96 -6.60 -17.40
N HIS A 118 -7.96 -5.70 -17.51
CA HIS A 118 -9.28 -6.06 -18.04
C HIS A 118 -9.43 -5.81 -19.54
N ASP A 119 -8.69 -4.85 -20.10
CA ASP A 119 -8.82 -4.46 -21.49
C ASP A 119 -7.42 -4.30 -22.11
N ASN A 120 -7.07 -5.18 -23.05
CA ASN A 120 -5.79 -5.18 -23.81
C ASN A 120 -5.63 -3.96 -24.74
N SER A 121 -6.22 -2.81 -24.40
CA SER A 121 -6.40 -1.66 -25.29
C SER A 121 -5.94 -0.31 -24.71
N ALA A 122 -5.41 -0.27 -23.48
CA ALA A 122 -4.77 0.94 -22.96
C ALA A 122 -3.25 0.91 -23.23
N SER A 123 -2.91 1.21 -24.48
CA SER A 123 -1.57 1.55 -24.95
C SER A 123 -0.99 2.74 -24.15
N LEU A 124 -0.49 2.48 -22.95
CA LEU A 124 0.51 3.31 -22.32
C LEU A 124 1.82 3.08 -23.08
N ASN A 125 2.07 3.97 -24.05
CA ASN A 125 3.36 4.19 -24.69
C ASN A 125 4.40 4.62 -23.64
N TYR A 126 4.72 3.75 -22.68
CA TYR A 126 6.08 3.69 -22.19
C TYR A 126 6.88 3.13 -23.36
N GLN A 127 7.71 3.98 -23.96
CA GLN A 127 8.87 3.56 -24.74
C GLN A 127 9.84 2.77 -23.83
N CYS A 128 9.38 1.67 -23.26
CA CYS A 128 10.24 0.60 -22.81
C CYS A 128 10.53 -0.18 -24.09
N SER A 129 11.77 -0.10 -24.56
CA SER A 129 12.35 -0.97 -25.61
C SER A 129 12.46 -2.43 -25.13
N PHE A 130 11.45 -2.90 -24.40
CA PHE A 130 11.36 -4.22 -23.80
C PHE A 130 9.93 -4.67 -24.02
N ASN A 131 9.67 -5.24 -25.19
CA ASN A 131 8.43 -5.92 -25.45
C ASN A 131 8.51 -7.28 -24.72
N PRO A 132 7.72 -7.51 -23.67
CA PRO A 132 7.77 -8.76 -22.92
C PRO A 132 7.39 -9.98 -23.79
N LEU A 133 6.69 -9.79 -24.91
CA LEU A 133 6.40 -10.87 -25.86
C LEU A 133 7.66 -11.37 -26.58
N ASP A 134 8.54 -10.46 -27.00
CA ASP A 134 9.76 -10.84 -27.73
C ASP A 134 10.69 -11.69 -26.83
N LYS A 135 10.75 -11.34 -25.54
CA LYS A 135 11.46 -12.12 -24.50
C LYS A 135 10.89 -13.52 -24.32
N ILE A 136 9.58 -13.69 -24.44
CA ILE A 136 8.93 -15.00 -24.31
C ILE A 136 9.26 -15.85 -25.53
N VAL A 137 9.19 -15.27 -26.73
CA VAL A 137 9.56 -15.97 -27.98
C VAL A 137 11.01 -16.45 -27.93
N GLU A 138 11.94 -15.58 -27.51
CA GLU A 138 13.35 -15.92 -27.31
C GLU A 138 13.53 -17.11 -26.35
N LEU A 139 12.85 -17.09 -25.20
CA LEU A 139 12.88 -18.19 -24.23
C LEU A 139 12.33 -19.51 -24.80
N TYR A 140 11.32 -19.44 -25.67
CA TYR A 140 10.78 -20.63 -26.35
C TYR A 140 11.79 -21.20 -27.35
N ASP A 141 12.46 -20.35 -28.13
CA ASP A 141 13.47 -20.78 -29.09
C ASP A 141 14.68 -21.41 -28.39
N GLU A 142 15.15 -20.81 -27.28
CA GLU A 142 16.21 -21.38 -26.44
C GLU A 142 15.81 -22.74 -25.87
N LYS A 143 14.55 -22.88 -25.41
CA LYS A 143 14.02 -24.14 -24.90
C LYS A 143 13.99 -25.22 -25.98
N VAL A 144 13.56 -24.88 -27.20
CA VAL A 144 13.52 -25.83 -28.33
C VAL A 144 14.92 -26.34 -28.65
N ALA A 145 15.90 -25.44 -28.77
CA ALA A 145 17.29 -25.83 -29.03
C ALA A 145 17.89 -26.73 -27.92
N LEU A 146 17.54 -26.47 -26.66
CA LEU A 146 17.93 -27.32 -25.53
C LEU A 146 17.31 -28.71 -25.60
N LEU A 147 16.03 -28.81 -25.98
CA LEU A 147 15.33 -30.08 -26.12
C LEU A 147 15.93 -30.94 -27.23
N GLU A 148 16.28 -30.35 -28.37
CA GLU A 148 16.94 -31.07 -29.47
C GLU A 148 18.29 -31.65 -29.03
N ARG A 149 19.10 -30.88 -28.30
CA ARG A 149 20.38 -31.36 -27.75
C ARG A 149 20.19 -32.50 -26.74
N LEU A 150 19.18 -32.40 -25.88
CA LEU A 150 18.86 -33.48 -24.93
C LEU A 150 18.47 -34.75 -25.67
N LEU A 151 17.61 -34.62 -26.68
CA LEU A 151 17.13 -35.74 -27.49
C LEU A 151 18.31 -36.43 -28.22
N GLN A 152 19.26 -35.65 -28.73
CA GLN A 152 20.49 -36.17 -29.31
C GLN A 152 21.35 -36.93 -28.30
N SER A 153 21.53 -36.40 -27.07
CA SER A 153 22.28 -37.08 -26.02
C SER A 153 21.63 -38.41 -25.60
N GLU A 154 20.30 -38.46 -25.54
CA GLU A 154 19.56 -39.69 -25.25
C GLU A 154 19.74 -40.73 -26.36
N HIS A 155 19.71 -40.33 -27.65
CA HIS A 155 20.00 -41.24 -28.75
C HIS A 155 21.42 -41.80 -28.70
N GLU A 156 22.42 -40.96 -28.46
CA GLU A 156 23.82 -41.39 -28.35
C GLU A 156 24.03 -42.39 -27.21
N LYS A 157 23.41 -42.16 -26.04
CA LYS A 157 23.43 -43.13 -24.92
C LYS A 157 22.84 -44.46 -25.33
N VAL A 158 21.68 -44.46 -26.00
CA VAL A 158 21.02 -45.69 -26.46
C VAL A 158 21.89 -46.43 -27.48
N GLU A 159 22.57 -45.74 -28.39
CA GLU A 159 23.48 -46.36 -29.35
C GLU A 159 24.71 -46.98 -28.69
N LEU A 160 25.32 -46.29 -27.71
CA LEU A 160 26.44 -46.83 -26.95
C LEU A 160 26.03 -48.09 -26.17
N LEU A 161 24.85 -48.08 -25.54
CA LEU A 161 24.30 -49.24 -24.84
C LEU A 161 24.05 -50.43 -25.79
N LYS A 162 23.61 -50.18 -27.03
CA LYS A 162 23.44 -51.24 -28.04
C LYS A 162 24.78 -51.83 -28.49
N LYS A 163 25.81 -51.00 -28.67
CA LYS A 163 27.16 -51.43 -29.09
C LYS A 163 27.90 -52.20 -27.99
N GLY A 164 27.64 -51.90 -26.72
CA GLY A 164 28.24 -52.63 -25.58
C GLY A 164 27.59 -53.98 -25.27
N ASN A 165 26.45 -54.30 -25.89
CA ASN A 165 25.70 -55.56 -25.71
C ASN A 165 25.84 -56.54 -26.89
N GLN A 166 26.78 -56.31 -27.81
CA GLN A 166 27.22 -57.26 -28.85
C GLN A 166 28.58 -57.85 -28.48
#